data_AF-A0A2X3EIT5-F1
#
_entry.id   AF-A0A2X3EIT5-F1
#
_cell.length_a   1.000
_cell.length_b   1.000
_cell.length_c   1.000
_cell.angle_alpha   90.00
_cell.angle_beta   90.00
_cell.angle_gamma   90.00
#
_symmetry.space_group_name_H-M   'P 1'
#
loop_
_entity.id
_entity.type
_entity.pdbx_description
1 polymer ?
#
loop_
_entity_poly.entity_id
_entity_poly.type
_entity_poly.pdbx_seq_one_letter_code
_entity_poly.pdbx_strand_id
1 'polypeptide(L)'
;MEWISVVGICWWIGREQLWLFDFGYMYPFDPLREFNSNGLADPLFHFVERFETRFFFSWLMTRIPDAEQQLAHYRDLKRLAVESYRRKLVWLRARRADPLVLAHFQQLTARWSRRWRTCRAEPAVCRRGLSLTCAGY
;
A
#
# COMPACT_ATOMS: atom_id res chain seq x y z
N MET A 1 -18.08 1.24 4.46
CA MET A 1 -17.62 0.22 3.49
C MET A 1 -16.33 0.70 2.87
N GLU A 2 -15.22 0.00 3.16
CA GLU A 2 -13.99 0.11 2.37
C GLU A 2 -13.94 -1.11 1.42
N TRP A 3 -13.31 -0.94 0.25
CA TRP A 3 -13.20 -2.00 -0.76
C TRP A 3 -11.73 -2.35 -0.96
N ILE A 4 -11.40 -3.64 -0.91
CA ILE A 4 -10.07 -4.13 -1.28
C ILE A 4 -10.14 -4.55 -2.75
N SER A 5 -9.62 -3.69 -3.63
CA SER A 5 -9.45 -4.06 -5.02
C SER A 5 -8.22 -4.96 -5.18
N VAL A 6 -8.44 -6.12 -5.80
CA VAL A 6 -7.41 -6.92 -6.44
C VAL A 6 -7.24 -6.30 -7.83
N VAL A 7 -6.49 -5.20 -7.94
CA VAL A 7 -6.40 -4.51 -9.22
C VAL A 7 -5.63 -5.38 -10.22
N GLY A 8 -6.22 -5.45 -11.40
CA GLY A 8 -5.73 -5.88 -12.69
C GLY A 8 -7.00 -5.89 -13.52
N ILE A 9 -7.55 -4.75 -13.92
CA ILE A 9 -7.33 -4.15 -15.23
C ILE A 9 -7.87 -2.69 -15.16
N CYS A 10 -7.07 -1.68 -15.47
CA CYS A 10 -7.56 -0.32 -15.67
C CYS A 10 -7.42 0.02 -17.15
N TRP A 11 -8.54 0.34 -17.82
CA TRP A 11 -8.54 0.80 -19.21
C TRP A 11 -8.76 2.31 -19.26
N TRP A 12 -7.95 3.01 -20.05
CA TRP A 12 -8.07 4.45 -20.26
C TRP A 12 -9.10 4.73 -21.36
N ILE A 13 -10.21 5.37 -21.01
CA ILE A 13 -11.13 5.99 -21.96
C ILE A 13 -11.14 7.49 -21.62
N GLY A 14 -10.87 8.34 -22.61
CA GLY A 14 -10.53 9.74 -22.40
C GLY A 14 -11.56 10.60 -21.64
N ARG A 15 -11.06 11.76 -21.16
CA ARG A 15 -11.71 12.83 -20.38
C ARG A 15 -12.16 12.42 -18.97
N GLU A 16 -11.16 12.32 -18.08
CA GLU A 16 -11.29 12.50 -16.61
C GLU A 16 -12.17 11.51 -15.83
N GLN A 17 -12.60 10.40 -16.44
CA GLN A 17 -13.31 9.35 -15.71
C GLN A 17 -12.49 8.06 -15.65
N LEU A 18 -12.05 7.72 -14.43
CA LEU A 18 -11.44 6.44 -14.14
C LEU A 18 -12.55 5.45 -13.75
N TRP A 19 -12.85 4.49 -14.62
CA TRP A 19 -13.76 3.41 -14.28
C TRP A 19 -12.97 2.21 -13.77
N LEU A 20 -13.26 1.80 -12.52
CA LEU A 20 -12.76 0.55 -11.95
C LEU A 20 -13.65 -0.59 -12.44
N PHE A 21 -13.14 -1.41 -13.34
CA PHE A 21 -13.79 -2.65 -13.79
C PHE A 21 -12.91 -3.85 -13.39
N ASP A 22 -13.57 -5.01 -13.25
CA ASP A 22 -13.08 -6.26 -12.63
C ASP A 22 -13.24 -6.32 -11.10
N PHE A 23 -14.50 -6.38 -10.67
CA PHE A 23 -14.89 -6.69 -9.29
C PHE A 23 -14.90 -8.20 -9.03
N GLY A 24 -13.81 -8.90 -9.38
CA GLY A 24 -13.61 -10.29 -8.99
C GLY A 24 -13.77 -10.44 -7.47
N TYR A 25 -14.95 -10.90 -7.06
CA TYR A 25 -15.44 -11.08 -5.69
C TYR A 25 -15.22 -9.87 -4.75
N MET A 26 -16.13 -8.89 -4.80
CA MET A 26 -16.28 -7.87 -3.77
C MET A 26 -16.92 -8.47 -2.51
N TYR A 27 -16.08 -8.92 -1.58
CA TYR A 27 -16.57 -9.32 -0.26
C TYR A 27 -16.68 -8.07 0.63
N PRO A 28 -17.89 -7.69 1.07
CA PRO A 28 -18.05 -6.56 1.97
C PRO A 28 -17.33 -6.83 3.29
N PHE A 29 -16.77 -5.79 3.90
CA PHE A 29 -16.25 -5.86 5.25
C PHE A 29 -16.48 -4.52 5.96
N ASP A 30 -16.56 -4.57 7.29
CA ASP A 30 -16.63 -3.39 8.14
C ASP A 30 -15.21 -2.94 8.49
N PRO A 31 -14.70 -1.84 7.90
CA PRO A 31 -13.35 -1.36 8.18
C PRO A 31 -13.16 -0.85 9.61
N LEU A 32 -14.25 -0.69 10.38
CA LEU A 32 -14.17 -0.35 11.79
C LEU A 32 -13.94 -1.59 12.67
N ARG A 33 -14.22 -2.80 12.18
CA ARG A 33 -14.19 -4.04 12.98
C ARG A 33 -13.28 -5.12 12.40
N GLU A 34 -12.94 -5.01 11.12
CA GLU A 34 -12.26 -6.04 10.33
C GLU A 34 -11.05 -5.45 9.60
N PHE A 35 -10.02 -6.26 9.37
CA PHE A 35 -8.84 -5.84 8.60
C PHE A 35 -9.11 -5.86 7.09
N ASN A 36 -9.87 -6.85 6.65
CA ASN A 36 -10.24 -7.10 5.27
C ASN A 36 -11.48 -8.01 5.21
N SER A 37 -11.85 -8.45 4.01
CA SER A 37 -12.96 -9.36 3.74
C SER A 37 -12.93 -10.72 4.45
N ASN A 38 -11.76 -11.17 4.92
CA ASN A 38 -11.60 -12.37 5.76
C ASN A 38 -11.75 -12.03 7.27
N GLY A 39 -12.25 -10.83 7.58
CA GLY A 39 -12.45 -10.37 8.95
C GLY A 39 -11.15 -9.94 9.62
N LEU A 40 -10.90 -10.48 10.81
CA LEU A 40 -9.65 -10.32 11.57
C LEU A 40 -8.65 -11.46 11.29
N ALA A 41 -9.09 -12.53 10.63
CA ALA A 41 -8.23 -13.64 10.21
C ALA A 41 -7.42 -13.19 8.98
N ASP A 42 -6.15 -13.58 8.95
CA ASP A 42 -5.21 -13.30 7.86
C ASP A 42 -5.19 -11.82 7.44
N PRO A 43 -4.35 -10.96 8.06
CA PRO A 43 -4.09 -9.63 7.54
C PRO A 43 -3.33 -9.76 6.21
N LEU A 44 -4.07 -10.08 5.14
CA LEU A 44 -3.58 -10.16 3.77
C LEU A 44 -2.94 -8.83 3.39
N PHE A 45 -2.09 -8.88 2.35
CA PHE A 45 -1.38 -7.73 1.78
C PHE A 45 -2.23 -6.47 1.81
N HIS A 46 -1.75 -5.50 2.58
CA HIS A 46 -2.43 -4.23 2.75
C HIS A 46 -2.34 -3.41 1.45
N PHE A 47 -3.24 -2.44 1.27
CA PHE A 47 -3.40 -1.70 0.00
C PHE A 47 -2.09 -1.23 -0.64
N VAL A 48 -1.16 -0.65 0.14
CA VAL A 48 0.10 -0.15 -0.41
C VAL A 48 1.02 -1.28 -0.91
N GLU A 49 1.05 -2.44 -0.24
CA GLU A 49 1.86 -3.58 -0.67
C GLU A 49 1.31 -4.15 -1.97
N ARG A 50 -0.03 -4.23 -2.10
CA ARG A 50 -0.67 -4.62 -3.36
C ARG A 50 -0.37 -3.63 -4.48
N PHE A 51 -0.40 -2.33 -4.18
CA PHE A 51 -0.05 -1.31 -5.16
C PHE A 51 1.41 -1.44 -5.61
N GLU A 52 2.32 -1.68 -4.67
CA GLU A 52 3.74 -1.88 -4.91
C GLU A 52 4.00 -3.05 -5.86
N THR A 53 3.47 -4.22 -5.51
CA THR A 53 3.76 -5.47 -6.22
C THR A 53 3.08 -5.56 -7.57
N ARG A 54 1.87 -5.00 -7.71
CA ARG A 54 1.08 -5.18 -8.94
C ARG A 54 1.21 -4.06 -9.96
N PHE A 55 1.53 -2.85 -9.54
CA PHE A 55 1.59 -1.69 -10.44
C PHE A 55 2.95 -1.04 -10.41
N PHE A 56 3.38 -0.65 -9.21
CA PHE A 56 4.50 0.26 -9.07
C PHE A 56 5.79 -0.36 -9.58
N PHE A 57 6.14 -1.59 -9.19
CA PHE A 57 7.41 -2.19 -9.63
C PHE A 57 7.44 -2.48 -11.12
N SER A 58 6.33 -2.94 -11.71
CA SER A 58 6.25 -3.12 -13.17
C SER A 58 6.48 -1.79 -13.90
N TRP A 59 5.81 -0.72 -13.46
CA TRP A 59 6.02 0.62 -14.01
C TRP A 59 7.46 1.12 -13.80
N LEU A 60 8.00 0.94 -12.59
CA LEU A 60 9.33 1.41 -12.21
C LEU A 60 10.42 0.76 -13.07
N MET A 61 10.35 -0.56 -13.27
CA MET A 61 11.33 -1.32 -14.05
C MET A 61 11.20 -1.09 -15.56
N THR A 62 10.00 -0.78 -16.06
CA THR A 62 9.77 -0.58 -17.50
C THR A 62 9.99 0.85 -17.96
N ARG A 63 9.76 1.86 -17.10
CA ARG A 63 9.78 3.27 -17.49
C ARG A 63 11.01 4.03 -17.02
N ILE A 64 11.66 3.58 -15.94
CA ILE A 64 12.78 4.28 -15.32
C ILE A 64 14.02 3.38 -15.41
N PRO A 65 14.94 3.63 -16.35
CA PRO A 65 16.13 2.79 -16.52
C PRO A 65 17.22 3.06 -15.48
N ASP A 66 17.24 4.27 -14.91
CA ASP A 66 18.26 4.68 -13.94
C ASP A 66 17.93 4.25 -12.51
N ALA A 67 18.87 3.56 -11.86
CA ALA A 67 18.67 3.00 -10.53
C ALA A 67 18.52 4.08 -9.43
N GLU A 68 19.14 5.26 -9.57
CA GLU A 68 18.98 6.34 -8.59
C GLU A 68 17.59 6.96 -8.68
N GLN A 69 17.10 7.20 -9.89
CA GLN A 69 15.72 7.66 -10.13
C GLN A 69 14.69 6.62 -9.67
N GLN A 70 14.94 5.33 -9.88
CA GLN A 70 14.09 4.26 -9.35
C GLN A 70 13.98 4.32 -7.82
N LEU A 71 15.12 4.52 -7.14
CA LEU A 71 15.15 4.68 -5.69
C LEU A 71 14.45 5.96 -5.23
N ALA A 72 14.57 7.07 -5.96
CA ALA A 72 13.87 8.31 -5.66
C ALA A 72 12.35 8.11 -5.69
N HIS A 73 11.82 7.50 -6.76
CA HIS A 73 10.39 7.19 -6.86
C HIS A 73 9.93 6.20 -5.78
N TYR A 74 10.73 5.17 -5.47
CA TYR A 74 10.41 4.25 -4.39
C TYR A 74 10.35 4.95 -3.02
N ARG A 75 11.25 5.92 -2.79
CA ARG A 75 11.25 6.74 -1.58
C ARG A 75 9.99 7.59 -1.47
N ASP A 76 9.60 8.25 -2.55
CA ASP A 76 8.38 9.06 -2.59
C ASP A 76 7.13 8.22 -2.33
N LEU A 77 7.07 7.02 -2.93
CA LEU A 77 5.98 6.09 -2.66
C LEU A 77 5.89 5.72 -1.17
N LYS A 78 7.02 5.35 -0.55
CA LYS A 78 7.05 4.99 0.88
C LYS A 78 6.63 6.16 1.78
N ARG A 79 6.97 7.40 1.41
CA ARG A 79 6.48 8.58 2.11
C ARG A 79 4.96 8.70 2.02
N LEU A 80 4.41 8.65 0.81
CA LEU A 80 2.96 8.76 0.56
C LEU A 80 2.18 7.62 1.24
N ALA A 81 2.75 6.42 1.27
CA ALA A 81 2.19 5.28 1.98
C ALA A 81 2.01 5.55 3.48
N VAL A 82 3.06 6.06 4.14
CA VAL A 82 3.00 6.39 5.57
C VAL A 82 1.97 7.49 5.83
N GLU A 83 1.91 8.52 4.98
CA GLU A 83 0.90 9.58 5.08
C GLU A 83 -0.53 9.04 4.90
N SER A 84 -0.74 8.10 3.98
CA SER A 84 -2.02 7.42 3.78
C SER A 84 -2.47 6.66 5.02
N TYR A 85 -1.58 5.86 5.63
CA TYR A 85 -1.92 5.14 6.86
C TYR A 85 -2.18 6.06 8.05
N ARG A 86 -1.47 7.18 8.15
CA ARG A 86 -1.75 8.20 9.18
C ARG A 86 -3.15 8.79 9.02
N ARG A 87 -3.56 9.14 7.80
CA ARG A 87 -4.93 9.61 7.52
C ARG A 87 -5.97 8.54 7.88
N LYS A 88 -5.72 7.27 7.52
CA LYS A 88 -6.58 6.14 7.89
C LYS A 88 -6.70 5.99 9.41
N LEU A 89 -5.61 6.10 10.16
CA LEU A 89 -5.64 6.05 11.63
C LEU A 89 -6.46 7.18 12.24
N VAL A 90 -6.34 8.41 11.73
CA VAL A 90 -7.18 9.54 12.18
C VAL A 90 -8.66 9.24 11.91
N TRP A 91 -8.99 8.75 10.72
CA TRP A 91 -10.35 8.37 10.33
C TRP A 91 -10.94 7.25 11.21
N LEU A 92 -10.15 6.22 11.50
CA LEU A 92 -10.54 5.09 12.37
C LEU A 92 -10.77 5.55 13.82
N ARG A 93 -9.89 6.40 14.35
CA ARG A 93 -10.04 6.96 15.71
C ARG A 93 -11.29 7.82 15.83
N ALA A 94 -11.53 8.70 14.85
CA ALA A 94 -12.71 9.56 14.83
C ALA A 94 -14.02 8.75 14.84
N ARG A 95 -14.02 7.55 14.24
CA ARG A 95 -15.18 6.66 14.16
C ARG A 95 -15.23 5.58 15.25
N ARG A 96 -14.34 5.63 16.25
CA ARG A 96 -14.26 4.65 17.34
C ARG A 96 -14.17 3.20 16.82
N ALA A 97 -13.29 2.99 15.84
CA ALA A 97 -12.98 1.64 15.35
C ALA A 97 -12.51 0.73 16.49
N ASP A 98 -12.70 -0.58 16.29
CA ASP A 98 -12.31 -1.62 17.21
C ASP A 98 -10.82 -1.48 17.62
N PRO A 99 -10.49 -1.66 18.92
CA PRO A 99 -9.12 -1.56 19.41
C PRO A 99 -8.12 -2.44 18.64
N LEU A 100 -8.53 -3.63 18.18
CA LEU A 100 -7.67 -4.54 17.40
C LEU A 100 -7.35 -3.95 16.03
N VAL A 101 -8.33 -3.37 15.35
CA VAL A 101 -8.16 -2.68 14.07
C VAL A 101 -7.24 -1.47 14.22
N LEU A 102 -7.45 -0.67 15.26
CA LEU A 102 -6.59 0.47 15.57
C LEU A 102 -5.14 0.04 15.87
N ALA A 103 -4.95 -1.00 16.70
CA ALA A 103 -3.63 -1.51 17.05
C ALA A 103 -2.89 -2.03 15.82
N HIS A 104 -3.57 -2.77 14.94
CA HIS A 104 -3.00 -3.29 13.70
C HIS A 104 -2.46 -2.18 12.79
N PHE A 105 -3.30 -1.18 12.47
CA PHE A 105 -2.88 -0.08 11.60
C PHE A 105 -1.82 0.81 12.27
N GLN A 106 -1.79 0.92 13.60
CA GLN A 106 -0.74 1.62 14.34
C GLN A 106 0.61 0.90 14.22
N GLN A 107 0.63 -0.41 14.46
CA GLN A 107 1.83 -1.24 14.32
C GLN A 107 2.35 -1.21 12.88
N LEU A 108 1.45 -1.28 11.89
CA LEU A 108 1.80 -1.20 10.48
C LEU A 108 2.45 0.15 10.14
N THR A 109 1.80 1.25 10.53
CA THR A 109 2.32 2.60 10.31
C THR A 109 3.68 2.80 10.98
N ALA A 110 3.88 2.26 12.18
CA ALA A 110 5.14 2.34 12.90
C ALA A 110 6.26 1.56 12.18
N ARG A 111 5.98 0.33 11.73
CA ARG A 111 6.92 -0.50 10.96
C ARG A 111 7.37 0.20 9.69
N TRP A 112 6.42 0.76 8.94
CA TRP A 112 6.68 1.51 7.71
C TRP A 112 7.42 2.82 7.95
N SER A 113 7.04 3.57 8.97
CA SER A 113 7.73 4.81 9.36
C SER A 113 9.18 4.56 9.79
N ARG A 114 9.45 3.41 10.42
CA ARG A 114 10.82 2.99 10.78
C ARG A 114 11.60 2.64 9.52
N ARG A 115 11.07 1.78 8.66
CA ARG A 115 11.72 1.37 7.40
C ARG A 115 11.98 2.57 6.47
N TRP A 116 11.06 3.52 6.42
CA TRP A 116 11.23 4.79 5.72
C TRP A 116 12.40 5.62 6.28
N ARG A 117 12.45 5.82 7.61
CA ARG A 117 13.55 6.56 8.25
C ARG A 117 14.90 5.91 7.98
N THR A 118 14.99 4.59 8.05
CA THR A 118 16.21 3.85 7.71
C THR A 118 16.57 4.03 6.24
N CYS A 119 15.61 3.96 5.30
CA CYS A 119 15.86 4.20 3.88
C CYS A 119 16.31 5.65 3.58
N ARG A 120 15.86 6.62 4.38
CA ARG A 120 16.29 8.01 4.27
C ARG A 120 17.73 8.20 4.79
N ALA A 121 18.11 7.50 5.85
CA ALA A 121 19.44 7.58 6.45
C ALA A 121 20.50 6.77 5.67
N GLU A 122 20.11 5.61 5.11
CA GLU A 122 21.03 4.69 4.43
C GLU A 122 20.47 4.23 3.07
N PRO A 123 20.95 4.82 1.95
CA PRO A 123 20.51 4.46 0.60
C PRO A 123 20.75 2.98 0.25
N ALA A 124 21.77 2.35 0.82
CA ALA A 124 22.09 0.93 0.59
C ALA A 124 21.04 -0.03 1.17
N VAL A 125 20.40 0.32 2.30
CA VAL A 125 19.27 -0.44 2.86
C VAL A 125 18.03 -0.28 1.99
N CYS A 126 17.86 0.90 1.37
CA CYS A 126 16.79 1.16 0.42
C CYS A 126 16.94 0.30 -0.86
N ARG A 127 18.18 0.15 -1.38
CA ARG A 127 18.49 -0.75 -2.51
C ARG A 127 18.18 -2.22 -2.20
N ARG A 128 18.57 -2.71 -1.03
CA ARG A 128 18.21 -4.07 -0.58
C ARG A 128 16.70 -4.23 -0.40
N GLY A 129 16.03 -3.19 0.10
CA GLY A 129 14.58 -3.15 0.22
C GLY A 129 13.88 -3.31 -1.12
N LEU A 130 14.29 -2.54 -2.13
CA LEU A 130 13.80 -2.63 -3.51
C LEU A 130 14.09 -4.01 -4.12
N SER A 131 15.33 -4.49 -4.00
CA SER A 131 15.77 -5.79 -4.53
C SER A 131 15.02 -6.97 -3.90
N LEU A 132 14.78 -6.96 -2.58
CA LEU A 132 14.03 -8.04 -1.90
C LEU A 132 12.54 -8.00 -2.22
N THR A 133 11.94 -6.82 -2.42
CA THR A 133 10.55 -6.73 -2.88
C THR A 133 10.39 -7.08 -4.37
N CYS A 134 11.43 -6.90 -5.18
CA CYS A 134 11.42 -7.29 -6.58
C CYS A 134 11.83 -8.76 -6.82
N ALA A 135 12.64 -9.36 -5.94
CA ALA A 135 13.12 -10.75 -6.07
C ALA A 135 12.29 -11.79 -5.27
N GLY A 136 11.28 -11.33 -4.52
CA GLY A 136 10.41 -12.17 -3.70
C GLY A 136 9.15 -12.70 -4.41
N TYR A 137 9.13 -12.69 -5.73
CA TYR A 137 8.08 -13.28 -6.58
C TYR A 137 8.69 -13.98 -7.79
#